data_AF-A0A1H9D927-F1
#
_entry.id   AF-A0A1H9D927-F1
#
_cell.length_a   1.000
_cell.length_b   1.000
_cell.length_c   1.000
_cell.angle_alpha   90.00
_cell.angle_beta   90.00
_cell.angle_gamma   90.00
#
_symmetry.space_group_name_H-M   'P 1'
#
loop_
_entity.id
_entity.type
_entity.pdbx_description
1 polymer ?
#
loop_
_entity_poly.entity_id
_entity_poly.type
_entity_poly.pdbx_seq_one_letter_code
_entity_poly.pdbx_strand_id
1 'polypeptide(L)'
;MKKSILTIGLFSLVMILTSFTTPETNNTNIIGGTATSSGNMKLDIIGGTATSSGNMKLDIIGGTATSSGNMKLDIIGGTATSSGNMKLD
;
A
#
# COMPACT_ATOMS: atom_id res chain seq x y z
N MET A 1 -21.15 39.26 3.75
CA MET A 1 -19.70 38.98 3.89
C MET A 1 -19.34 38.02 5.01
N LYS A 2 -19.93 38.13 6.23
CA LYS A 2 -19.63 37.25 7.38
C LYS A 2 -19.85 35.74 7.17
N LYS A 3 -20.75 35.34 6.27
CA LYS A 3 -21.01 33.92 5.96
C LYS A 3 -19.94 33.30 5.05
N SER A 4 -19.36 34.08 4.12
CA SER A 4 -18.35 33.58 3.18
C SER A 4 -17.03 33.23 3.84
N ILE A 5 -16.58 33.99 4.84
CA ILE A 5 -15.28 33.74 5.50
C ILE A 5 -15.29 32.39 6.24
N LEU A 6 -16.42 32.04 6.86
CA LEU A 6 -16.59 30.76 7.54
C LEU A 6 -16.62 29.60 6.55
N THR A 7 -17.30 29.76 5.41
CA THR A 7 -17.35 28.72 4.37
C THR A 7 -16.00 28.50 3.72
N ILE A 8 -15.26 29.56 3.38
CA ILE A 8 -13.90 29.44 2.83
C ILE A 8 -12.96 28.78 3.85
N GLY A 9 -13.03 29.19 5.13
CA GLY A 9 -12.19 28.63 6.18
C GLY A 9 -12.47 27.14 6.42
N LEU A 10 -13.74 26.74 6.46
CA LEU A 10 -14.13 25.34 6.65
C LEU A 10 -13.76 24.47 5.45
N PHE A 11 -13.96 24.97 4.22
CA PHE A 11 -13.56 24.25 3.01
C PHE A 11 -12.03 24.05 2.94
N SER A 12 -11.25 25.08 3.27
CA SER A 12 -9.79 24.99 3.34
C SER A 12 -9.33 23.97 4.40
N LEU A 13 -9.95 23.99 5.58
CA LEU A 13 -9.65 23.02 6.64
C LEU A 13 -9.96 21.58 6.20
N VAL A 14 -11.10 21.36 5.55
CA VAL A 14 -11.45 20.02 5.02
C VAL A 14 -10.42 19.57 4.00
N MET A 15 -10.01 20.42 3.05
CA MET A 15 -9.01 20.07 2.03
C MET A 15 -7.63 19.74 2.62
N ILE A 16 -7.17 20.51 3.61
CA ILE A 16 -5.92 20.21 4.33
C ILE A 16 -6.04 18.88 5.07
N LEU A 17 -7.14 18.65 5.76
CA LEU A 17 -7.35 17.42 6.53
C LEU A 17 -7.43 16.18 5.63
N THR A 18 -8.09 16.28 4.47
CA THR A 18 -8.18 15.17 3.51
C THR A 18 -6.88 14.91 2.76
N SER A 19 -5.97 15.89 2.68
CA SER A 19 -4.68 15.70 1.99
C SER A 19 -3.75 14.74 2.73
N PHE A 20 -3.89 14.62 4.05
CA PHE A 20 -3.12 13.67 4.89
C PHE A 20 -3.68 12.25 4.88
N THR A 21 -4.86 12.01 4.31
CA THR A 21 -5.50 10.69 4.33
C THR A 21 -5.44 9.95 2.99
N THR A 22 -4.86 10.56 1.95
CA THR A 22 -4.64 9.92 0.66
C THR A 22 -3.64 8.77 0.82
N PRO A 23 -4.03 7.50 0.58
CA PRO A 23 -3.08 6.40 0.66
C PRO A 23 -2.11 6.49 -0.52
N GLU A 24 -0.89 6.98 -0.28
CA GLU A 24 0.24 6.86 -1.20
C GLU A 24 0.44 5.37 -1.52
N THR A 25 0.24 4.98 -2.78
CA THR A 25 0.53 3.62 -3.24
C THR A 25 1.93 3.60 -3.83
N ASN A 26 2.85 2.93 -3.14
CA ASN A 26 4.22 2.80 -3.62
C ASN A 26 4.27 1.69 -4.66
N ASN A 27 4.61 2.03 -5.90
CA ASN A 27 4.92 1.06 -6.95
C ASN A 27 6.43 0.80 -6.94
N THR A 28 6.81 -0.42 -6.62
CA THR A 28 8.22 -0.84 -6.56
C THR A 28 8.43 -2.09 -7.41
N ASN A 29 9.65 -2.30 -7.90
CA ASN A 29 10.03 -3.55 -8.55
C ASN A 29 11.40 -3.95 -7.99
N ILE A 30 11.53 -5.20 -7.54
CA ILE A 30 12.72 -5.67 -6.82
C ILE A 30 13.23 -6.98 -7.42
N ILE A 31 14.55 -7.03 -7.63
CA ILE A 31 15.28 -8.23 -7.99
C ILE A 31 16.36 -8.44 -6.93
N GLY A 32 16.29 -9.52 -6.17
CA GLY A 32 17.28 -9.90 -5.16
C GLY A 32 17.31 -9.08 -3.86
N GLY A 33 16.25 -8.32 -3.52
CA GLY A 33 16.30 -7.31 -2.46
C GLY A 33 15.14 -7.31 -1.46
N THR A 34 15.09 -6.26 -0.62
CA THR A 34 14.10 -6.03 0.44
C THR A 34 13.27 -4.77 0.16
N ALA A 35 11.94 -4.87 0.21
CA ALA A 35 11.01 -3.72 0.24
C ALA A 35 10.29 -3.62 1.59
N THR A 36 10.23 -2.41 2.14
CA THR A 36 9.42 -2.10 3.32
C THR A 36 8.62 -0.83 3.10
N SER A 37 7.33 -0.84 3.46
CA SER A 37 6.47 0.36 3.41
C SER A 37 5.44 0.34 4.54
N SER A 38 5.13 1.54 5.06
CA SER A 38 4.08 1.72 6.06
C SER A 38 2.66 1.87 5.46
N GLY A 39 2.57 1.97 4.13
CA GLY A 39 1.32 2.20 3.41
C GLY A 39 0.96 1.06 2.46
N ASN A 40 0.00 1.33 1.57
CA ASN A 40 -0.34 0.39 0.51
C ASN A 40 0.84 0.24 -0.47
N MET A 41 1.08 -0.99 -0.92
CA MET A 41 2.11 -1.27 -1.92
C MET A 41 1.57 -2.03 -3.11
N LYS A 42 2.12 -1.72 -4.27
CA LYS A 42 2.07 -2.59 -5.43
C LYS A 42 3.51 -2.96 -5.80
N LEU A 43 3.80 -4.25 -5.86
CA LEU A 43 5.18 -4.70 -5.98
C LEU A 43 5.28 -5.91 -6.93
N ASP A 44 6.31 -5.86 -7.77
CA ASP A 44 6.79 -6.99 -8.56
C ASP A 44 8.10 -7.47 -7.91
N ILE A 45 8.23 -8.76 -7.60
CA ILE A 45 9.45 -9.32 -7.02
C ILE A 45 9.93 -10.53 -7.82
N ILE A 46 11.22 -10.55 -8.13
CA ILE A 46 11.92 -11.75 -8.60
C ILE A 46 13.05 -12.07 -7.62
N GLY A 47 12.83 -13.06 -6.76
CA GLY A 47 13.75 -13.41 -5.66
C GLY A 47 13.93 -12.24 -4.68
N GLY A 48 13.28 -12.26 -3.53
CA GLY A 48 13.42 -11.15 -2.57
C GLY A 48 12.44 -11.23 -1.43
N THR A 49 12.35 -10.16 -0.63
CA THR A 49 11.42 -10.09 0.49
C THR A 49 10.68 -8.75 0.52
N ALA A 50 9.39 -8.76 0.86
CA ALA A 50 8.58 -7.56 0.97
C ALA A 50 7.72 -7.53 2.21
N THR A 51 7.65 -6.38 2.87
CA THR A 51 6.83 -6.16 4.05
C THR A 51 6.05 -4.87 3.94
N SER A 52 4.73 -4.91 4.18
CA SER A 52 3.88 -3.73 4.22
C SER A 52 2.95 -3.76 5.45
N SER A 53 2.76 -2.61 6.10
CA SER A 53 1.69 -2.48 7.10
C SER A 53 0.31 -2.14 6.52
N GLY A 54 0.23 -1.90 5.21
CA GLY A 54 -1.00 -1.63 4.48
C GLY A 54 -1.42 -2.80 3.59
N ASN A 55 -2.31 -2.53 2.62
CA ASN A 55 -2.71 -3.54 1.64
C ASN A 55 -1.59 -3.75 0.60
N MET A 56 -1.40 -4.98 0.15
CA MET A 56 -0.45 -5.31 -0.91
C MET A 56 -1.15 -5.88 -2.15
N LYS A 57 -0.71 -5.41 -3.32
CA LYS A 57 -0.86 -6.13 -4.59
C LYS A 57 0.51 -6.60 -5.03
N LEU A 58 0.62 -7.88 -5.30
CA LEU A 58 1.93 -8.48 -5.43
C LEU A 58 1.97 -9.54 -6.52
N ASP A 59 2.97 -9.42 -7.38
CA ASP A 59 3.35 -10.45 -8.35
C ASP A 59 4.76 -10.94 -7.94
N ILE A 60 4.85 -12.18 -7.45
CA ILE A 60 6.12 -12.81 -7.00
C ILE A 60 6.54 -13.92 -7.95
N ILE A 61 7.83 -13.94 -8.30
CA ILE A 61 8.52 -15.10 -8.85
C ILE A 61 9.70 -15.46 -7.93
N GLY A 62 9.47 -16.37 -6.98
CA GLY A 62 10.42 -16.67 -5.91
C GLY A 62 10.58 -15.52 -4.92
N GLY A 63 10.50 -15.81 -3.61
CA GLY A 63 10.67 -14.81 -2.56
C GLY A 63 9.66 -14.94 -1.43
N THR A 64 9.60 -13.93 -0.57
CA THR A 64 8.67 -13.88 0.57
C THR A 64 7.95 -12.54 0.66
N ALA A 65 6.67 -12.56 1.06
CA ALA A 65 5.91 -11.34 1.28
C ALA A 65 5.03 -11.39 2.52
N THR A 66 4.99 -10.27 3.24
CA THR A 66 4.22 -10.14 4.47
C THR A 66 3.43 -8.83 4.46
N SER A 67 2.11 -8.91 4.66
CA SER A 67 1.23 -7.74 4.78
C SER A 67 0.44 -7.81 6.09
N SER A 68 0.33 -6.70 6.84
CA SER A 68 -0.67 -6.62 7.92
C SER A 68 -2.07 -6.23 7.44
N GLY A 69 -2.21 -5.83 6.17
CA GLY A 69 -3.47 -5.53 5.51
C GLY A 69 -3.94 -6.67 4.58
N ASN A 70 -4.84 -6.35 3.67
CA ASN A 70 -5.30 -7.31 2.66
C ASN A 70 -4.23 -7.51 1.58
N MET A 71 -4.15 -8.71 1.04
CA MET A 71 -3.20 -9.07 -0.01
C MET A 71 -3.93 -9.60 -1.24
N LYS A 72 -3.56 -9.09 -2.41
CA LYS A 72 -3.81 -9.71 -3.72
C LYS A 72 -2.47 -10.23 -4.23
N LEU A 73 -2.43 -11.50 -4.59
CA LEU A 73 -1.20 -12.21 -4.89
C LEU A 73 -1.33 -12.99 -6.19
N ASP A 74 -0.38 -12.80 -7.10
CA ASP A 74 0.01 -13.77 -8.13
C ASP A 74 1.39 -14.31 -7.73
N ILE A 75 1.57 -15.62 -7.62
CA ILE A 75 2.82 -16.22 -7.12
C ILE A 75 3.26 -17.44 -7.92
N ILE A 76 4.50 -17.38 -8.39
CA ILE A 76 5.20 -18.50 -9.02
C ILE A 76 6.41 -18.84 -8.15
N GLY A 77 6.18 -19.71 -7.16
CA GLY A 77 7.16 -20.08 -6.14
C GLY A 77 7.41 -18.97 -5.11
N GLY A 78 7.63 -19.36 -3.85
CA GLY A 78 7.82 -18.43 -2.73
C GLY A 78 6.76 -18.59 -1.64
N THR A 79 6.71 -17.64 -0.72
CA THR A 79 5.74 -17.63 0.39
C THR A 79 5.11 -16.26 0.57
N ALA A 80 3.84 -16.24 0.96
CA ALA A 80 3.13 -15.01 1.23
C ALA A 80 2.27 -15.18 2.49
N THR A 81 2.25 -14.14 3.32
CA THR A 81 1.52 -14.12 4.58
C THR A 81 0.78 -12.81 4.72
N SER A 82 -0.51 -12.87 5.07
CA SER A 82 -1.34 -11.70 5.34
C SER A 82 -2.10 -11.92 6.64
N SER A 83 -2.18 -10.89 7.50
CA SER A 83 -3.11 -10.92 8.64
C SER A 83 -4.52 -10.46 8.28
N GLY A 84 -4.69 -9.89 7.08
CA GLY A 84 -6.01 -9.55 6.51
C GLY A 84 -6.50 -10.64 5.56
N ASN A 85 -7.38 -10.26 4.63
CA ASN A 85 -7.83 -11.18 3.59
C ASN A 85 -6.75 -11.36 2.53
N MET A 86 -6.46 -12.61 2.19
CA MET A 86 -5.60 -12.97 1.07
C MET A 86 -6.44 -13.47 -0.10
N LYS A 87 -6.28 -12.85 -1.27
CA LYS A 87 -6.80 -13.35 -2.54
C LYS A 87 -5.61 -13.79 -3.39
N LEU A 88 -5.58 -15.08 -3.70
CA LEU A 88 -4.69 -15.65 -4.69
C LEU A 88 -5.40 -15.58 -6.05
N ASP A 89 -4.78 -14.89 -7.01
CA ASP A 89 -5.22 -14.79 -8.40
C ASP A 89 -4.42 -15.76 -9.29
#